data_AF-A0A4V1PTC2-F1
#
_entry.id   AF-A0A4V1PTC2-F1
#
_cell.length_a   1.000
_cell.length_b   1.000
_cell.length_c   1.000
_cell.angle_alpha   90.00
_cell.angle_beta   90.00
_cell.angle_gamma   90.00
#
_symmetry.space_group_name_H-M   'P 1'
#
loop_
_entity.id
_entity.type
_entity.pdbx_description
1 polymer ?
#
loop_
_entity_poly.entity_id
_entity_poly.type
_entity_poly.pdbx_seq_one_letter_code
_entity_poly.pdbx_strand_id
1 'polypeptide(L)'
;MADSSLTRLDALDIDAVIHRLQQHPDDIVFEQRVSIPEAEVLCCRYKGERFNVKFDLDYGVFVDRVGELSVEDIAEIVGWLTA
;
A
#
# COMPACT_ATOMS: atom_id res chain seq x y z
N MET A 1 -7.64 -10.35 -16.50
CA MET A 1 -8.04 -9.03 -15.97
C MET A 1 -7.57 -9.01 -14.53
N ALA A 2 -6.56 -8.21 -14.21
CA ALA A 2 -6.19 -7.97 -12.81
C ALA A 2 -7.32 -7.12 -12.24
N ASP A 3 -8.08 -7.72 -11.33
CA ASP A 3 -9.19 -7.08 -10.66
C ASP A 3 -8.59 -6.12 -9.62
N SER A 4 -8.09 -4.93 -9.98
CA SER A 4 -7.49 -3.99 -9.01
C SER A 4 -8.60 -3.38 -8.14
N SER A 5 -8.82 -3.96 -6.96
CA SER A 5 -9.72 -3.41 -5.94
C SER A 5 -8.98 -2.32 -5.16
N LEU A 6 -9.36 -1.05 -5.36
CA LEU A 6 -8.76 0.11 -4.70
C LEU A 6 -9.42 0.35 -3.34
N THR A 7 -8.63 0.35 -2.25
CA THR A 7 -9.11 0.73 -0.91
C THR A 7 -8.57 2.11 -0.53
N ARG A 8 -9.44 3.09 -0.31
CA ARG A 8 -9.09 4.49 0.01
C ARG A 8 -8.78 4.67 1.48
N LEU A 9 -7.68 5.38 1.79
CA LEU A 9 -7.18 5.66 3.13
C LEU A 9 -7.04 7.18 3.31
N ASP A 10 -8.09 7.86 3.74
CA ASP A 10 -8.03 9.31 3.92
C ASP A 10 -7.13 9.70 5.10
N ALA A 11 -6.36 10.80 4.96
CA ALA A 11 -5.51 11.43 5.98
C ALA A 11 -4.19 10.73 6.39
N LEU A 12 -3.70 9.76 5.61
CA LEU A 12 -2.37 9.17 5.86
C LEU A 12 -1.23 10.02 5.27
N ASP A 13 -0.24 10.34 6.11
CA ASP A 13 1.04 10.91 5.69
C ASP A 13 1.95 9.80 5.13
N ILE A 14 2.62 10.07 4.00
CA ILE A 14 3.54 9.12 3.36
C ILE A 14 4.64 8.64 4.30
N ASP A 15 5.20 9.53 5.12
CA ASP A 15 6.27 9.18 6.04
C ASP A 15 5.73 8.33 7.20
N ALA A 16 4.49 8.58 7.65
CA ALA A 16 3.82 7.76 8.65
C ALA A 16 3.54 6.35 8.12
N VAL A 17 3.13 6.23 6.84
CA VAL A 17 2.91 4.94 6.20
C VAL A 17 4.22 4.17 6.04
N ILE A 18 5.30 4.83 5.59
CA ILE A 18 6.62 4.19 5.52
C ILE A 18 7.05 3.71 6.90
N HIS A 19 6.87 4.53 7.94
CA HIS A 19 7.21 4.14 9.30
C HIS A 19 6.42 2.90 9.75
N ARG A 20 5.10 2.86 9.50
CA ARG A 20 4.25 1.70 9.81
C ARG A 20 4.66 0.45 9.04
N LEU A 21 4.93 0.56 7.74
CA LEU A 21 5.46 -0.55 6.94
C LEU A 21 6.75 -1.13 7.54
N GLN A 22 7.62 -0.26 8.05
CA GLN A 22 8.88 -0.67 8.69
C GLN A 22 8.70 -1.29 10.09
N GLN A 23 7.55 -1.09 10.76
CA GLN A 23 7.23 -1.76 12.04
C GLN A 23 6.79 -3.21 11.85
N HIS A 24 6.47 -3.63 10.63
CA HIS A 24 6.03 -4.99 10.30
C HIS A 24 7.00 -5.71 9.33
N PRO A 25 8.32 -5.80 9.63
CA PRO A 25 9.31 -6.32 8.68
C PRO A 25 9.19 -7.81 8.40
N ASP A 26 8.59 -8.58 9.31
CA ASP A 26 8.37 -10.03 9.15
C ASP A 26 7.17 -10.32 8.23
N ASP A 27 6.21 -9.40 8.15
CA ASP A 27 4.99 -9.53 7.35
C ASP A 27 5.11 -8.80 6.01
N ILE A 28 5.63 -7.57 6.03
CA ILE A 28 5.68 -6.65 4.90
C ILE A 28 7.12 -6.27 4.54
N VAL A 29 7.45 -6.43 3.27
CA VAL A 29 8.72 -5.93 2.71
C VAL A 29 8.46 -4.65 1.94
N PHE A 30 9.01 -3.53 2.40
CA PHE A 30 9.06 -2.29 1.63
C PHE A 30 10.19 -2.39 0.59
N GLU A 31 9.84 -2.44 -0.70
CA GLU A 31 10.82 -2.59 -1.78
C GLU A 31 11.42 -1.22 -2.17
N GLN A 32 10.57 -0.24 -2.49
CA GLN A 32 11.00 1.07 -2.96
C GLN A 32 9.87 2.11 -2.97
N ARG A 33 10.25 3.39 -3.05
CA ARG A 33 9.37 4.52 -3.35
C ARG A 33 9.62 4.99 -4.78
N VAL A 34 8.55 5.19 -5.54
CA VAL A 34 8.56 5.70 -6.90
C VAL A 34 7.70 6.96 -6.97
N SER A 35 8.30 8.06 -7.44
CA SER A 35 7.60 9.34 -7.62
C SER A 35 7.21 9.48 -9.09
N ILE A 36 5.92 9.75 -9.35
CA ILE A 36 5.38 10.11 -10.67
C ILE A 36 4.68 11.47 -10.57
N PRO A 37 4.44 12.20 -11.69
CA PRO A 37 3.91 13.55 -11.63
C PRO A 37 2.59 13.70 -10.84
N GLU A 38 1.74 12.68 -10.88
CA GLU A 38 0.40 12.68 -10.27
C GLU A 38 0.32 11.96 -8.91
N ALA A 39 1.36 11.21 -8.53
CA ALA A 39 1.31 10.38 -7.33
C ALA A 39 2.69 9.95 -6.79
N GLU A 40 2.71 9.61 -5.50
CA GLU A 40 3.80 8.83 -4.91
C GLU A 40 3.36 7.38 -4.74
N VAL A 41 4.20 6.42 -5.15
CA VAL A 41 3.89 4.99 -5.09
C VAL A 41 4.91 4.27 -4.21
N LEU A 42 4.44 3.61 -3.17
CA LEU A 42 5.23 2.72 -2.33
C LEU A 42 5.03 1.29 -2.82
N CYS A 43 6.08 0.67 -3.35
CA CYS A 43 6.08 -0.73 -3.78
C CYS A 43 6.42 -1.64 -2.59
N CYS A 44 5.52 -2.58 -2.29
CA CYS A 44 5.64 -3.45 -1.13
C CYS A 44 5.33 -4.91 -1.49
N ARG A 45 5.74 -5.83 -0.63
CA ARG A 45 5.30 -7.23 -0.66
C ARG A 45 4.69 -7.66 0.65
N TYR A 46 3.63 -8.46 0.56
CA TYR A 46 3.02 -9.16 1.67
C TYR A 46 2.88 -10.64 1.30
N LYS A 47 3.35 -11.55 2.15
CA LYS A 47 3.38 -13.00 1.87
C LYS A 47 4.04 -13.38 0.52
N GLY A 48 4.98 -12.55 0.05
CA GLY A 48 5.65 -12.71 -1.25
C GLY A 48 4.92 -12.08 -2.44
N GLU A 49 3.63 -11.74 -2.30
CA GLU A 49 2.81 -11.08 -3.31
C GLU A 49 2.96 -9.56 -3.29
N ARG A 50 2.86 -8.92 -4.46
CA ARG A 50 3.06 -7.47 -4.58
C ARG A 50 1.78 -6.68 -4.31
N PHE A 51 1.95 -5.57 -3.62
CA PHE A 51 0.94 -4.51 -3.54
C PHE A 51 1.60 -3.13 -3.57
N ASN A 52 0.83 -2.13 -3.96
CA ASN A 52 1.27 -0.75 -3.97
C ASN A 52 0.42 0.09 -3.04
N VAL A 53 1.04 1.05 -2.34
CA VAL A 53 0.32 2.15 -1.71
C VAL A 53 0.53 3.38 -2.57
N LYS A 54 -0.54 3.93 -3.15
CA LYS A 54 -0.50 5.08 -4.05
C LYS A 54 -1.06 6.31 -3.33
N PHE A 55 -0.27 7.37 -3.24
CA PHE A 55 -0.68 8.68 -2.75
C PHE A 55 -0.96 9.55 -3.96
N ASP A 56 -2.20 9.51 -4.42
CA ASP A 56 -2.67 10.29 -5.55
C ASP A 56 -3.02 11.71 -5.11
N LEU A 57 -2.53 12.71 -5.85
CA LEU A 57 -2.73 14.12 -5.52
C LEU A 57 -4.21 14.56 -5.63
N ASP A 58 -4.97 13.94 -6.52
CA ASP A 58 -6.37 14.27 -6.79
C ASP A 58 -7.34 13.38 -6.00
N TYR A 59 -6.94 12.14 -5.73
CA TYR A 59 -7.84 11.10 -5.22
C TYR A 59 -7.51 10.61 -3.80
N GLY A 60 -6.35 10.96 -3.23
CA GLY A 60 -5.94 10.52 -1.89
C GLY A 60 -5.12 9.23 -1.89
N VAL A 61 -5.08 8.52 -0.75
CA VAL A 61 -4.23 7.33 -0.59
C VAL A 61 -5.00 6.05 -0.91
N PHE A 62 -4.40 5.13 -1.65
CA PHE A 62 -5.02 3.85 -2.01
C PHE A 62 -4.06 2.68 -1.87
N VAL A 63 -4.58 1.52 -1.47
CA VAL A 63 -3.89 0.23 -1.60
C VAL A 63 -4.35 -0.46 -2.88
N ASP A 64 -3.40 -0.81 -3.74
CA ASP A 64 -3.61 -1.50 -5.01
C ASP A 64 -2.97 -2.89 -4.96
N ARG A 65 -3.76 -3.93 -5.24
CA ARG A 65 -3.26 -5.30 -5.31
C ARG A 65 -2.66 -5.56 -6.69
N VAL A 66 -1.36 -5.87 -6.72
CA VAL A 66 -0.64 -6.16 -7.97
C VAL A 66 -0.54 -7.67 -8.21
N GLY A 67 -0.39 -8.43 -7.12
CA GLY A 67 -0.36 -9.89 -7.11
C GLY A 67 -1.68 -10.53 -6.71
N GLU A 68 -1.61 -11.81 -6.35
CA GLU A 68 -2.78 -12.63 -5.97
C GLU A 68 -3.16 -12.46 -4.49
N LEU A 69 -3.24 -11.21 -4.03
CA LEU A 69 -3.71 -10.91 -2.67
C LEU A 69 -5.24 -11.03 -2.58
N SER A 70 -5.70 -11.73 -1.56
CA SER A 70 -7.12 -11.83 -1.25
C SER A 70 -7.66 -10.53 -0.67
N VAL A 71 -8.99 -10.41 -0.60
CA VAL A 71 -9.64 -9.25 0.05
C VAL A 71 -9.30 -9.19 1.53
N GLU A 72 -9.15 -10.35 2.19
CA GLU A 72 -8.77 -10.45 3.60
C GLU A 72 -7.34 -9.96 3.83
N ASP A 73 -6.41 -10.33 2.94
CA ASP A 73 -5.03 -9.84 2.98
C ASP A 73 -4.97 -8.31 2.83
N ILE A 74 -5.76 -7.75 1.90
CA ILE A 74 -5.83 -6.29 1.71
C ILE A 74 -6.41 -5.59 2.93
N ALA A 75 -7.44 -6.17 3.56
CA ALA A 75 -8.01 -5.63 4.79
C ALA A 75 -7.00 -5.64 5.95
N GLU A 76 -6.20 -6.69 6.06
CA GLU A 76 -5.13 -6.81 7.06
C GLU A 76 -4.04 -5.75 6.85
N ILE A 77 -3.56 -5.61 5.61
CA ILE A 77 -2.60 -4.55 5.23
C ILE A 77 -3.16 -3.17 5.59
N VAL A 78 -4.40 -2.88 5.20
CA VAL A 78 -5.07 -1.62 5.52
C VAL A 78 -5.16 -1.38 7.03
N GLY A 79 -5.44 -2.43 7.80
CA GLY A 79 -5.45 -2.38 9.27
C GLY A 79 -4.10 -1.92 9.82
N TRP A 80 -3.00 -2.49 9.36
CA TRP A 80 -1.65 -2.08 9.79
C TRP A 80 -1.28 -0.67 9.36
N LEU A 81 -1.70 -0.24 8.17
CA LEU A 81 -1.39 1.11 7.68
C LEU A 81 -2.20 2.21 8.36
N THR A 82 -3.30 1.87 9.02
CA THR A 82 -4.21 2.82 9.69
C THR A 82 -4.11 2.85 11.22
N ALA A 83 -3.54 1.80 11.83
CA ALA A 83 -3.32 1.70 13.28
C ALA A 83 -2.35 2.78 13.82
#